data_AF-A0A4Q5NXM4-F1
#
_entry.id   AF-A0A4Q5NXM4-F1
#
_cell.length_a   1.000
_cell.length_b   1.000
_cell.length_c   1.000
_cell.angle_alpha   90.00
_cell.angle_beta   90.00
_cell.angle_gamma   90.00
#
_symmetry.space_group_name_H-M   'P 1'
#
loop_
_entity.id
_entity.type
_entity.pdbx_description
1 polymer ?
#
loop_
_entity_poly.entity_id
_entity_poly.type
_entity_poly.pdbx_seq_one_letter_code
_entity_poly.pdbx_strand_id
1 'polypeptide(L)' 'HLPLVRYEQQPGVGLSVRKYVLQKRGIISSAAQRKPGPVLSAPAKAEVDYLLSRVARYDKRANLAPQSSAAG' A
#
# COMPACT_ATOMS: atom_id res chain seq x y z
N HIS A 1 6.99 -10.67 -4.61
CA HIS A 1 8.11 -9.75 -4.34
C HIS A 1 8.39 -9.75 -2.84
N LEU A 2 9.46 -10.42 -2.41
CA LEU A 2 9.79 -10.62 -0.99
C LEU A 2 9.98 -9.33 -0.17
N PRO A 3 10.53 -8.22 -0.72
CA PRO A 3 10.70 -6.98 0.05
C PRO A 3 9.41 -6.34 0.59
N LEU A 4 8.29 -6.41 -0.14
CA LEU A 4 7.01 -5.85 0.33
C LEU A 4 6.47 -6.66 1.52
N VAL A 5 6.55 -7.99 1.40
CA VAL A 5 6.12 -8.92 2.47
C VAL A 5 6.94 -8.68 3.74
N ARG A 6 8.26 -8.51 3.63
CA ARG A 6 9.13 -8.21 4.77
C ARG A 6 8.77 -6.90 5.46
N TYR A 7 8.45 -5.85 4.69
CA TYR A 7 8.07 -4.54 5.22
C TYR A 7 6.75 -4.61 5.99
N GLU A 8 5.75 -5.33 5.45
CA GLU A 8 4.46 -5.56 6.13
C GLU A 8 4.57 -6.44 7.40
N GLN A 9 5.59 -7.28 7.51
CA GLN A 9 5.81 -8.15 8.66
C GLN A 9 6.53 -7.44 9.83
N GLN A 10 6.88 -6.17 9.70
CA GLN A 10 7.50 -5.41 10.79
C GLN A 10 6.50 -5.15 11.94
N PRO A 11 6.91 -5.36 13.20
CA PRO A 11 6.08 -5.00 14.35
C PRO A 11 5.81 -3.49 14.38
N GLY A 12 4.59 -3.12 14.77
CA GLY A 12 4.15 -1.72 14.83
C GLY A 12 3.67 -1.16 13.48
N VAL A 13 4.52 -1.11 12.46
CA VAL A 13 4.19 -0.45 11.18
C VAL A 13 3.38 -1.33 10.22
N GLY A 14 3.46 -2.65 10.37
CA GLY A 14 2.89 -3.61 9.42
C GLY A 14 1.38 -3.45 9.21
N LEU A 15 0.61 -3.15 10.25
CA LEU A 15 -0.83 -2.93 10.11
C LEU A 15 -1.13 -1.65 9.31
N SER A 16 -0.32 -0.60 9.49
CA SER A 16 -0.51 0.68 8.83
C SER A 16 -0.21 0.57 7.33
N VAL A 17 0.79 -0.23 6.96
CA VAL A 17 1.10 -0.60 5.57
C VAL A 17 -0.04 -1.35 4.93
N ARG A 18 -0.54 -2.43 5.55
CA ARG A 18 -1.66 -3.22 5.00
C ARG A 18 -2.90 -2.35 4.77
N LYS A 19 -3.27 -1.52 5.75
CA LYS A 19 -4.41 -0.61 5.62
C LYS A 19 -4.21 0.41 4.48
N TYR A 20 -3.02 0.96 4.32
CA TYR A 20 -2.71 1.86 3.21
C TYR A 20 -2.85 1.17 1.84
N VAL A 21 -2.34 -0.07 1.70
CA VAL A 21 -2.47 -0.86 0.47
C VAL A 21 -3.94 -1.17 0.16
N LEU A 22 -4.72 -1.59 1.16
CA LEU A 22 -6.16 -1.86 0.99
C LEU A 22 -6.95 -0.60 0.60
N GLN A 23 -6.59 0.55 1.19
CA GLN A 23 -7.18 1.83 0.82
C GLN A 23 -6.86 2.21 -0.63
N LYS A 24 -5.59 2.10 -1.05
CA LYS A 24 -5.19 2.38 -2.44
C LYS A 24 -5.86 1.46 -3.46
N ARG A 25 -6.22 0.24 -3.05
CA ARG A 25 -7.00 -0.72 -3.86
C ARG A 25 -8.50 -0.43 -3.89
N GLY A 26 -8.99 0.56 -3.14
CA GLY A 26 -10.41 0.87 -3.03
C GLY A 26 -11.23 -0.14 -2.21
N ILE A 27 -10.58 -1.03 -1.46
CA ILE A 27 -11.27 -2.08 -0.66
C ILE A 27 -11.83 -1.49 0.63
N ILE A 28 -11.13 -0.50 1.22
CA ILE A 28 -11.56 0.24 2.40
C ILE A 28 -11.49 1.74 2.13
N SER A 29 -12.38 2.50 2.75
CA SER A 29 -12.42 3.96 2.58
C SER A 29 -11.26 4.68 3.30
N SER A 30 -10.78 4.14 4.43
CA SER A 30 -9.78 4.79 5.27
C SER A 30 -8.74 3.83 5.84
N ALA A 31 -7.47 4.24 5.75
CA ALA A 31 -6.35 3.54 6.37
C ALA A 31 -6.13 3.90 7.86
N ALA A 32 -6.98 4.74 8.45
CA ALA A 32 -6.82 5.19 9.83
C ALA A 32 -6.92 4.04 10.85
N GLN A 33 -6.17 4.16 11.95
CA GLN A 33 -6.16 3.22 13.07
C GLN A 33 -6.62 3.92 14.35
N ARG A 34 -7.23 3.15 15.28
CA ARG A 34 -7.52 3.65 16.63
C ARG A 34 -6.22 3.71 17.43
N LYS A 35 -6.15 4.63 18.40
CA LYS A 35 -4.99 4.74 19.28
C LYS A 35 -4.92 3.52 20.22
N PRO A 36 -3.72 3.01 20.54
CA PRO A 36 -2.43 3.39 19.97
C PRO A 36 -2.22 2.74 18.58
N GLY A 37 -1.86 3.55 17.57
CA GLY A 37 -1.62 3.08 16.20
C GLY A 37 -0.88 4.12 15.37
N PRO A 38 0.36 3.86 14.91
CA PRO A 38 1.14 4.84 14.18
C PRO A 38 0.57 5.08 12.78
N VAL A 39 0.42 6.34 12.40
CA VAL A 39 0.09 6.73 11.03
C VAL A 39 1.36 6.65 10.18
N LEU A 40 1.27 6.11 8.97
CA LEU A 40 2.40 6.13 8.04
C LEU A 40 2.77 7.57 7.69
N SER A 41 4.04 7.89 7.88
CA SER A 41 4.63 9.14 7.40
C SER A 41 4.58 9.21 5.87
N ALA A 42 4.70 10.41 5.31
CA ALA A 42 4.75 10.60 3.86
C ALA A 42 5.92 9.82 3.20
N PRO A 43 7.15 9.80 3.77
CA PRO A 43 8.24 8.98 3.24
C PRO A 43 7.91 7.48 3.24
N ALA A 44 7.34 6.95 4.32
CA ALA A 44 6.98 5.53 4.40
C ALA A 44 5.93 5.14 3.35
N LYS A 45 4.96 6.03 3.06
CA LYS A 45 4.00 5.80 1.96
C LYS A 45 4.71 5.75 0.60
N ALA A 46 5.67 6.63 0.35
CA ALA A 46 6.44 6.64 -0.89
C ALA A 46 7.29 5.37 -1.05
N GLU A 47 7.89 4.86 0.04
CA GLU A 47 8.60 3.58 0.04
C GLU A 47 7.67 2.41 -0.33
N VAL A 48 6.48 2.34 0.29
CA VAL A 48 5.48 1.30 -0.02
C VAL A 48 5.04 1.39 -1.48
N ASP A 49 4.80 2.61 -2.00
CA ASP A 49 4.45 2.84 -3.39
C ASP A 49 5.56 2.39 -4.35
N TYR A 50 6.82 2.66 -4.00
CA TYR A 50 7.97 2.18 -4.75
C TYR A 50 8.02 0.65 -4.78
N LEU A 51 7.84 -0.02 -3.65
CA LEU A 51 7.79 -1.49 -3.57
C LEU A 51 6.64 -2.07 -4.40
N LEU A 52 5.45 -1.46 -4.36
CA LEU A 52 4.30 -1.85 -5.17
C LEU A 52 4.58 -1.71 -6.68
N SER A 53 5.24 -0.63 -7.11
CA SER A 53 5.60 -0.44 -8.52
C SER A 53 6.55 -1.55 -9.03
N ARG A 54 7.43 -2.07 -8.16
CA ARG A 54 8.28 -3.21 -8.49
C ARG A 54 7.49 -4.52 -8.57
N VAL A 55 6.51 -4.71 -7.69
CA VAL A 55 5.60 -5.86 -7.76
C VAL A 55 4.78 -5.82 -9.05
N ALA A 56 4.31 -4.63 -9.46
CA ALA A 56 3.50 -4.42 -10.65
C ALA A 56 4.17 -4.87 -11.96
N ARG A 57 5.51 -4.95 -11.99
CA ARG A 57 6.27 -5.51 -13.13
C ARG A 57 5.97 -6.99 -13.39
N TYR A 58 5.53 -7.73 -12.38
CA TYR A 58 5.29 -9.17 -12.45
C TYR A 58 3.84 -9.56 -12.10
N ASP A 59 3.16 -8.77 -11.26
CA ASP A 59 1.75 -8.98 -10.90
C ASP A 59 0.94 -7.72 -11.19
N LYS A 60 0.11 -7.78 -12.23
CA LYS A 60 -0.74 -6.66 -12.68
C LYS A 60 -1.68 -6.15 -11.57
N ARG A 61 -2.05 -6.99 -10.59
CA ARG A 61 -2.92 -6.59 -9.46
C ARG A 61 -2.24 -5.58 -8.52
N ALA A 62 -0.92 -5.41 -8.62
CA ALA A 62 -0.17 -4.40 -7.88
C ALA A 62 -0.01 -3.09 -8.65
N ASN A 63 -0.49 -3.00 -9.90
CA ASN A 63 -0.51 -1.75 -10.65
C ASN A 63 -1.68 -0.86 -10.15
N LEU A 64 -1.39 -0.03 -9.16
CA LEU A 64 -2.35 0.88 -8.52
C LEU A 64 -2.27 2.31 -9.09
N ALA A 65 -1.62 2.50 -10.24
CA ALA A 65 -1.75 3.76 -10.96
C ALA A 65 -3.21 3.96 -11.36
N PRO A 66 -3.73 5.21 -11.36
CA PRO A 66 -5.05 5.47 -11.92
C PRO A 66 -5.06 4.96 -13.36
N GLN A 67 -5.80 3.87 -13.60
CA GLN A 67 -6.09 3.40 -14.94
C GLN A 67 -6.91 4.52 -15.58
N SER A 68 -6.41 5.14 -16.65
CA SER A 68 -7.27 6.00 -17.48
C SER A 68 -8.44 5.12 -17.90
N SER A 69 -9.63 5.38 -17.37
CA SER A 69 -10.84 4.70 -17.80
C SER A 69 -11.01 5.02 -19.29
N ALA A 70 -10.64 4.07 -20.16
CA ALA A 70 -11.07 4.07 -21.54
C ALA A 70 -12.58 3.76 -21.53
N ALA A 71 -13.36 4.80 -21.28
CA ALA A 71 -14.79 4.84 -21.44
C ALA A 71 -15.11 6.20 -22.07
N GLY A 72 -15.00 6.22 -23.40
CA GLY A 72 -15.64 7.17 -24.30
C GLY A 72 -16.52 6.36 -25.24
#